data_AF-A0A0F9D0X3-F1
#
_entry.id   AF-A0A0F9D0X3-F1
#
_cell.length_a   1.000
_cell.length_b   1.000
_cell.length_c   1.000
_cell.angle_alpha   90.00
_cell.angle_beta   90.00
_cell.angle_gamma   90.00
#
_symmetry.space_group_name_H-M   'P 1'
#
loop_
_entity.id
_entity.type
_entity.pdbx_description
1 polymer ?
#
loop_
_entity_poly.entity_id
_entity_poly.type
_entity_poly.pdbx_seq_one_letter_code
_entity_poly.pdbx_strand_id
1 'polypeptide(L)'
;MKNKKKVLLLSIVFLMILFGSMNLSKAQEIKTKIYTCIEDSYVSEENINENYGYSGLLYAGMYQYFDGEYHHDVCISFLKFDIMERPYKLDNIKEIYLEIYSNNMWSYGTPFILSAFTVSSNWDENTITYINSPIYDTYIHSVDIIDQAILYQFNFTSSAWSSSLFDEFGQTDSISFYFRIEGTITADMLFTFASREWHSGVLASKLYVEYEVEEEESKKIFGFMMHILIGISCLSIVVIVYKIRNK
;
A
#
# COMPACT_ATOMS: atom_id res chain seq x y z
N MET A 1 -10.76 -28.95 -59.25
CA MET A 1 -11.16 -29.12 -57.82
C MET A 1 -10.02 -28.94 -56.81
N LYS A 2 -8.77 -29.36 -57.11
CA LYS A 2 -7.61 -29.25 -56.19
C LYS A 2 -7.31 -27.82 -55.69
N ASN A 3 -7.45 -26.80 -56.53
CA ASN A 3 -7.07 -25.43 -56.14
C ASN A 3 -8.02 -24.80 -55.10
N LYS A 4 -9.31 -25.13 -55.11
CA LYS A 4 -10.28 -24.59 -54.13
C LYS A 4 -10.03 -25.08 -52.70
N LYS A 5 -9.55 -26.33 -52.54
CA LYS A 5 -9.17 -26.89 -51.23
C LYS A 5 -7.91 -26.23 -50.68
N LYS A 6 -6.94 -25.91 -51.53
CA LYS A 6 -5.69 -25.23 -51.15
C LYS A 6 -5.94 -23.80 -50.67
N VAL A 7 -6.77 -23.04 -51.39
CA VAL A 7 -7.11 -21.65 -51.01
C VAL A 7 -7.78 -21.59 -49.64
N LEU A 8 -8.75 -22.47 -49.38
CA LEU A 8 -9.44 -22.53 -48.09
C LEU A 8 -8.49 -22.91 -46.94
N LEU A 9 -7.65 -23.92 -47.13
CA LEU A 9 -6.68 -24.33 -46.10
C LEU A 9 -5.72 -23.17 -45.79
N LEU A 10 -5.28 -22.44 -46.81
CA LEU A 10 -4.46 -21.24 -46.62
C LEU A 10 -5.20 -20.15 -45.84
N SER A 11 -6.49 -19.92 -46.11
CA SER A 11 -7.30 -18.95 -45.38
C SER A 11 -7.48 -19.31 -43.90
N ILE A 12 -7.67 -20.59 -43.60
CA ILE A 12 -7.81 -21.09 -42.22
C ILE A 12 -6.47 -20.95 -41.47
N VAL A 13 -5.36 -21.33 -42.10
CA VAL A 13 -4.01 -21.18 -41.50
C VAL A 13 -3.66 -19.71 -41.32
N PHE A 14 -4.00 -18.85 -42.29
CA PHE A 14 -3.78 -17.41 -42.20
C PHE A 14 -4.60 -16.78 -41.06
N LEU A 15 -5.85 -17.21 -40.87
CA LEU A 15 -6.65 -16.82 -39.70
C LEU A 15 -5.97 -17.28 -38.40
N MET A 16 -5.55 -18.55 -38.32
CA MET A 16 -4.88 -19.06 -37.12
C MET A 16 -3.59 -18.31 -36.79
N ILE A 17 -2.82 -17.85 -37.79
CA ILE A 17 -1.62 -17.04 -37.59
C ILE A 17 -1.97 -15.62 -37.15
N LEU A 18 -2.96 -14.98 -37.77
CA LEU A 18 -3.43 -13.63 -37.40
C LEU A 18 -4.00 -13.58 -35.97
N PHE A 19 -4.69 -14.64 -35.54
CA PHE A 19 -5.28 -14.70 -34.20
C PHE A 19 -4.32 -15.29 -33.16
N GLY A 20 -3.39 -16.17 -33.56
CA GLY A 20 -2.34 -16.68 -32.69
C GLY A 20 -1.28 -15.63 -32.33
N SER A 21 -1.18 -14.55 -33.12
CA SER A 21 -0.29 -13.41 -32.86
C SER A 21 -0.96 -12.24 -32.14
N MET A 22 -2.27 -12.32 -31.84
CA MET A 22 -2.92 -11.38 -30.94
C MET A 22 -2.50 -11.71 -29.50
N ASN A 23 -1.30 -11.26 -29.13
CA ASN A 23 -1.00 -10.99 -27.73
C ASN A 23 -1.97 -9.88 -27.29
N LEU A 24 -3.14 -10.28 -26.80
CA LEU A 24 -3.98 -9.38 -26.03
C LEU A 24 -3.15 -9.00 -24.82
N SER A 25 -2.49 -7.85 -24.87
CA SER A 25 -1.95 -7.23 -23.67
C SER A 25 -3.15 -7.12 -22.73
N LYS A 26 -3.17 -7.95 -21.68
CA LYS A 26 -4.16 -7.81 -20.62
C LYS A 26 -4.04 -6.36 -20.15
N ALA A 27 -5.08 -5.57 -20.36
CA ALA A 27 -5.15 -4.27 -19.71
C ALA A 27 -5.21 -4.60 -18.21
N GLN A 28 -4.20 -4.18 -17.47
CA GLN A 28 -4.17 -4.31 -16.02
C GLN A 28 -4.67 -2.99 -15.45
N GLU A 29 -5.75 -3.06 -14.70
CA GLU A 29 -6.26 -1.91 -13.94
C GLU A 29 -5.52 -1.87 -12.60
N ILE A 30 -4.92 -0.71 -12.29
CA ILE A 30 -4.38 -0.45 -10.95
C ILE A 30 -5.51 0.12 -10.10
N LYS A 31 -5.81 -0.54 -8.98
CA LYS A 31 -6.74 -0.04 -7.97
C LYS A 31 -5.99 0.39 -6.73
N THR A 32 -6.51 1.43 -6.08
CA THR A 32 -5.99 1.93 -4.80
C THR A 32 -7.02 1.66 -3.71
N LYS A 33 -6.60 0.99 -2.64
CA LYS A 33 -7.34 0.87 -1.39
C LYS A 33 -6.68 1.79 -0.36
N ILE A 34 -7.51 2.56 0.35
CA ILE A 34 -7.06 3.51 1.38
C ILE A 34 -7.59 3.00 2.71
N TYR A 35 -6.69 2.83 3.68
CA TYR A 35 -7.02 2.49 5.06
C TYR A 35 -6.81 3.73 5.93
N THR A 36 -7.82 4.04 6.73
CA THR A 36 -7.76 5.13 7.71
C THR A 36 -7.24 4.58 9.03
N CYS A 37 -6.47 5.39 9.75
CA CYS A 37 -5.99 5.05 11.08
C CYS A 37 -7.17 4.75 12.02
N ILE A 38 -7.14 3.62 12.70
CA ILE A 38 -8.18 3.18 13.64
C ILE A 38 -7.80 3.36 15.11
N GLU A 39 -6.51 3.53 15.40
CA GLU A 39 -5.97 3.85 16.71
C GLU A 39 -4.64 4.57 16.51
N ASP A 40 -4.43 5.66 17.23
CA ASP A 40 -3.17 6.37 17.27
C ASP A 40 -2.89 6.94 18.66
N SER A 41 -1.63 6.97 19.04
CA SER A 41 -1.19 7.57 20.30
C SER A 41 0.28 7.91 20.18
N TYR A 42 0.75 8.79 21.06
CA TYR A 42 2.17 8.84 21.39
C TYR A 42 2.37 8.47 22.85
N VAL A 43 3.63 8.20 23.21
CA VAL A 43 4.07 7.99 24.58
C VAL A 43 5.25 8.92 24.85
N SER A 44 5.42 9.32 26.12
CA SER A 44 6.43 10.26 26.60
C SER A 44 7.30 9.57 27.65
N GLU A 45 8.62 9.66 27.50
CA GLU A 45 9.59 9.13 28.45
C GLU A 45 9.60 9.92 29.77
N GLU A 46 9.24 11.20 29.72
CA GLU A 46 9.11 12.02 30.92
C GLU A 46 7.84 11.66 31.71
N ASN A 47 6.74 11.39 31.00
CA ASN A 47 5.43 11.12 31.58
C ASN A 47 5.03 9.64 31.41
N ILE A 48 5.85 8.75 31.97
CA ILE A 48 5.83 7.31 31.64
C ILE A 48 4.50 6.56 31.89
N ASN A 49 3.62 7.10 32.74
CA ASN A 49 2.32 6.51 33.08
C ASN A 49 1.14 7.19 32.38
N GLU A 50 1.37 8.32 31.70
CA GLU A 50 0.32 9.05 31.02
C GLU A 50 -0.03 8.37 29.69
N ASN A 51 -1.33 8.42 29.36
CA ASN A 51 -1.86 7.97 28.09
C ASN A 51 -2.22 9.20 27.26
N TYR A 52 -1.75 9.24 26.03
CA TYR A 52 -2.02 10.33 25.09
C TYR A 52 -2.86 9.87 23.90
N GLY A 53 -3.67 8.83 24.09
CA GLY A 53 -4.72 8.48 23.15
C GLY A 53 -5.64 9.68 22.94
N TYR A 54 -6.17 9.84 21.73
CA TYR A 54 -6.99 10.98 21.34
C TYR A 54 -6.32 12.36 21.36
N SER A 55 -4.99 12.44 21.54
CA SER A 55 -4.27 13.70 21.37
C SER A 55 -4.45 14.21 19.96
N GLY A 56 -4.73 15.52 19.77
CA GLY A 56 -4.87 16.10 18.44
C GLY A 56 -3.57 16.11 17.63
N LEU A 57 -2.42 15.98 18.27
CA LEU A 57 -1.12 15.88 17.60
C LEU A 57 -0.35 14.69 18.15
N LEU A 58 0.43 14.08 17.28
CA LEU A 58 1.35 12.99 17.59
C LEU A 58 2.78 13.50 17.51
N TYR A 59 3.66 12.90 18.29
CA TYR A 59 5.02 13.37 18.52
C TYR A 59 6.03 12.22 18.36
N ALA A 60 7.05 12.45 17.55
CA ALA A 60 8.16 11.51 17.37
C ALA A 60 9.49 12.27 17.43
N GLY A 61 10.36 11.88 18.35
CA GLY A 61 11.66 12.53 18.55
C GLY A 61 11.90 12.94 19.99
N MET A 62 12.70 13.98 20.19
CA MET A 62 13.05 14.50 21.51
C MET A 62 12.90 16.01 21.55
N TYR A 63 12.39 16.55 22.64
CA TYR A 63 12.49 17.97 22.95
C TYR A 63 13.15 18.17 24.31
N GLN A 64 13.87 19.28 24.43
CA GLN A 64 14.53 19.73 25.65
C GLN A 64 13.86 21.01 26.11
N TYR A 65 13.71 21.16 27.42
CA TYR A 65 13.23 22.40 28.01
C TYR A 65 13.90 22.68 29.35
N PHE A 66 13.81 23.94 29.78
CA PHE A 66 14.41 24.42 31.01
C PHE A 66 13.37 25.18 31.84
N ASP A 67 13.07 24.66 33.03
CA ASP A 67 12.16 25.27 34.02
C ASP A 67 12.85 25.55 35.37
N GLY A 68 14.19 25.43 35.39
CA GLY A 68 15.02 25.45 36.59
C GLY A 68 16.03 24.29 36.59
N GLU A 69 15.67 23.19 35.93
CA GLU A 69 16.54 22.06 35.62
C GLU A 69 16.49 21.75 34.11
N TYR A 70 17.46 20.99 33.59
CA TYR A 70 17.44 20.57 32.18
C TYR A 70 16.65 19.27 32.06
N HIS A 71 15.54 19.34 31.32
CA HIS A 71 14.69 18.19 31.02
C HIS A 71 14.86 17.78 29.55
N HIS A 72 14.71 16.47 29.31
CA HIS A 72 14.55 15.93 27.97
C HIS A 72 13.38 14.94 28.00
N ASP A 73 12.54 14.99 26.97
CA ASP A 73 11.48 14.01 26.79
C ASP A 73 11.61 13.39 25.41
N VAL A 74 11.54 12.06 25.36
CA VAL A 74 11.52 11.28 24.14
C VAL A 74 10.10 10.83 23.87
N CYS A 75 9.56 11.33 22.76
CA CYS A 75 8.24 10.97 22.28
C CYS A 75 8.32 9.92 21.18
N ILE A 76 7.46 8.92 21.27
CA ILE A 76 7.32 7.85 20.28
C ILE A 76 5.85 7.79 19.86
N SER A 77 5.58 7.75 18.56
CA SER A 77 4.22 7.65 18.04
C SER A 77 3.89 6.29 17.46
N PHE A 78 2.64 5.90 17.62
CA PHE A 78 2.05 4.64 17.17
C PHE A 78 0.84 4.92 16.29
N LEU A 79 0.73 4.21 15.17
CA LEU A 79 -0.43 4.23 14.28
C LEU A 79 -0.89 2.80 14.02
N LYS A 80 -2.19 2.54 14.03
CA LYS A 80 -2.77 1.22 13.68
C LYS A 80 -3.83 1.37 12.61
N PHE A 81 -3.83 0.43 11.66
CA PHE A 81 -4.78 0.39 10.55
C PHE A 81 -5.49 -0.96 10.53
N ASP A 82 -6.81 -0.96 10.35
CA ASP A 82 -7.60 -2.15 10.03
C ASP A 82 -7.40 -2.50 8.55
N ILE A 83 -6.93 -3.70 8.28
CA ILE A 83 -6.66 -4.25 6.94
C ILE A 83 -7.44 -5.55 6.69
N MET A 84 -8.56 -5.78 7.37
CA MET A 84 -9.44 -6.95 7.12
C MET A 84 -9.87 -7.03 5.65
N GLU A 85 -10.16 -5.89 5.02
CA GLU A 85 -10.57 -5.80 3.61
C GLU A 85 -9.39 -5.66 2.63
N ARG A 86 -8.31 -6.43 2.87
CA ARG A 86 -7.11 -6.41 2.03
C ARG A 86 -7.29 -7.08 0.67
N PRO A 87 -6.48 -6.69 -0.35
CA PRO A 87 -6.48 -7.37 -1.64
C PRO A 87 -6.23 -8.88 -1.47
N TYR A 88 -7.06 -9.71 -2.11
CA TYR A 88 -7.02 -11.18 -1.98
C TYR A 88 -5.69 -11.80 -2.47
N LYS A 89 -4.95 -11.10 -3.35
CA LYS A 89 -3.67 -11.56 -3.88
C LYS A 89 -2.58 -10.55 -3.57
N LEU A 90 -1.72 -10.89 -2.62
CA LEU A 90 -0.58 -10.06 -2.23
C LEU A 90 0.41 -9.87 -3.38
N ASP A 91 0.59 -10.90 -4.23
CA ASP A 91 1.46 -10.83 -5.43
C ASP A 91 1.03 -9.76 -6.45
N ASN A 92 -0.21 -9.25 -6.34
CA ASN A 92 -0.71 -8.20 -7.19
C ASN A 92 -0.45 -6.80 -6.63
N ILE A 93 0.02 -6.68 -5.38
CA ILE A 93 0.34 -5.40 -4.78
C ILE A 93 1.55 -4.81 -5.51
N LYS A 94 1.40 -3.56 -5.95
CA LYS A 94 2.42 -2.78 -6.64
C LYS A 94 3.05 -1.75 -5.75
N GLU A 95 2.26 -1.17 -4.86
CA GLU A 95 2.76 -0.17 -3.95
C GLU A 95 2.05 -0.26 -2.60
N ILE A 96 2.81 -0.11 -1.52
CA ILE A 96 2.28 0.18 -0.19
C ILE A 96 3.01 1.41 0.31
N TYR A 97 2.25 2.46 0.64
CA TYR A 97 2.82 3.66 1.23
C TYR A 97 1.91 4.26 2.29
N LEU A 98 2.54 4.89 3.28
CA LEU A 98 1.86 5.65 4.32
C LEU A 98 2.06 7.14 4.09
N GLU A 99 0.98 7.90 4.11
CA GLU A 99 1.02 9.36 4.12
C GLU A 99 0.85 9.89 5.55
N ILE A 100 1.74 10.80 5.94
CA ILE A 100 1.68 11.52 7.23
C ILE A 100 1.76 13.01 6.96
N TYR A 101 0.82 13.78 7.49
CA TYR A 101 0.85 15.24 7.41
C TYR A 101 1.59 15.83 8.60
N SER A 102 2.74 16.46 8.33
CA SER A 102 3.51 17.22 9.32
C SER A 102 2.75 18.49 9.72
N ASN A 103 2.64 18.76 11.02
CA ASN A 103 2.09 20.03 11.51
C ASN A 103 3.20 21.07 11.73
N ASN A 104 4.20 20.69 12.52
CA ASN A 104 5.29 21.54 12.97
C ASN A 104 6.55 20.68 13.17
N MET A 105 7.71 21.33 13.08
CA MET A 105 9.01 20.71 13.31
C MET A 105 9.83 21.57 14.27
N TRP A 106 10.23 21.02 15.42
CA TRP A 106 11.03 21.74 16.41
C TRP A 106 12.51 21.47 16.20
N SER A 107 13.01 21.70 14.98
CA SER A 107 14.43 21.73 14.65
C SER A 107 14.67 22.77 13.55
N TYR A 108 14.62 24.06 13.92
CA TYR A 108 14.74 25.14 12.94
C TYR A 108 16.01 24.98 12.08
N GLY A 109 15.81 24.64 10.79
CA GLY A 109 16.85 24.60 9.77
C GLY A 109 17.75 23.35 9.76
N THR A 110 17.50 22.32 10.58
CA THR A 110 18.29 21.08 10.56
C THR A 110 17.42 19.90 10.14
N PRO A 111 17.66 19.32 8.95
CA PRO A 111 17.02 18.09 8.54
C PRO A 111 17.32 16.93 9.49
N PHE A 112 16.34 16.06 9.70
CA PHE A 112 16.53 14.81 10.44
C PHE A 112 15.77 13.66 9.79
N ILE A 113 16.07 12.45 10.21
CA ILE A 113 15.50 11.23 9.65
C ILE A 113 14.40 10.73 10.58
N LEU A 114 13.17 10.70 10.08
CA LEU A 114 12.07 10.00 10.74
C LEU A 114 11.99 8.58 10.22
N SER A 115 12.07 7.61 11.11
CA SER A 115 12.07 6.19 10.78
C SER A 115 10.76 5.53 11.22
N ALA A 116 10.26 4.65 10.36
CA ALA A 116 9.09 3.84 10.56
C ALA A 116 9.50 2.37 10.80
N PHE A 117 8.89 1.78 11.81
CA PHE A 117 9.08 0.39 12.21
C PHE A 117 7.73 -0.32 12.26
N THR A 118 7.70 -1.63 12.03
CA THR A 118 6.54 -2.45 12.41
C THR A 118 6.52 -2.60 13.92
N VAL A 119 5.34 -2.80 14.48
CA VAL A 119 5.16 -3.10 15.90
C VAL A 119 3.94 -3.99 16.07
N SER A 120 3.94 -4.82 17.11
CA SER A 120 2.78 -5.68 17.42
C SER A 120 1.51 -4.86 17.49
N SER A 121 0.43 -5.31 16.86
CA SER A 121 -0.89 -4.63 16.92
C SER A 121 -1.67 -4.86 18.22
N ASN A 122 -1.08 -5.55 19.22
CA ASN A 122 -1.72 -5.89 20.50
C ASN A 122 -1.70 -4.76 21.55
N TRP A 123 -1.51 -3.50 21.15
CA TRP A 123 -1.68 -2.34 22.03
C TRP A 123 -3.09 -1.77 21.91
N ASP A 124 -3.50 -0.90 22.83
CA ASP A 124 -4.79 -0.22 22.82
C ASP A 124 -4.56 1.27 23.07
N GLU A 125 -5.06 2.12 22.17
CA GLU A 125 -5.03 3.58 22.27
C GLU A 125 -5.43 4.11 23.66
N ASN A 126 -6.40 3.48 24.32
CA ASN A 126 -6.92 3.94 25.62
C ASN A 126 -6.01 3.64 26.81
N THR A 127 -5.02 2.76 26.63
CA THR A 127 -4.22 2.24 27.74
C THR A 127 -2.72 2.26 27.50
N ILE A 128 -2.28 2.55 26.27
CA ILE A 128 -0.86 2.63 25.94
C ILE A 128 -0.18 3.78 26.70
N THR A 129 0.92 3.48 27.36
CA THR A 129 1.80 4.40 28.07
C THR A 129 3.23 4.03 27.72
N TYR A 130 4.21 4.84 28.12
CA TYR A 130 5.60 4.53 27.84
C TYR A 130 6.01 3.16 28.43
N ILE A 131 5.59 2.88 29.67
CA ILE A 131 5.92 1.63 30.39
C ILE A 131 5.37 0.37 29.72
N ASN A 132 4.16 0.42 29.15
CA ASN A 132 3.51 -0.75 28.56
C ASN A 132 3.53 -0.75 27.04
N SER A 133 4.17 0.25 26.42
CA SER A 133 4.26 0.37 24.97
C SER A 133 4.98 -0.85 24.37
N PRO A 134 4.49 -1.37 23.23
CA PRO A 134 5.16 -2.46 22.56
C PRO A 134 6.51 -2.00 22.01
N ILE A 135 7.51 -2.86 22.14
CA ILE A 135 8.82 -2.64 21.51
C ILE A 135 8.66 -2.80 20.00
N TYR A 136 9.28 -1.91 19.23
CA TYR A 136 9.33 -2.03 17.77
C TYR A 136 9.96 -3.36 17.34
N ASP A 137 9.50 -3.90 16.21
CA ASP A 137 9.97 -5.18 15.70
C ASP A 137 10.98 -4.98 14.56
N THR A 138 10.50 -4.61 13.37
CA THR A 138 11.33 -4.53 12.17
C THR A 138 11.38 -3.10 11.61
N TYR A 139 12.58 -2.62 11.28
CA TYR A 139 12.74 -1.38 10.52
C TYR A 139 12.15 -1.53 9.11
N ILE A 140 11.31 -0.59 8.68
CA ILE A 140 10.67 -0.64 7.36
C ILE A 140 11.31 0.38 6.42
N HIS A 141 11.28 1.66 6.82
CA HIS A 141 11.66 2.77 5.96
C HIS A 141 11.94 4.03 6.78
N SER A 142 12.56 5.02 6.16
CA SER A 142 12.77 6.33 6.75
C SER A 142 12.62 7.43 5.71
N VAL A 143 12.28 8.62 6.17
CA VAL A 143 12.11 9.81 5.33
C VAL A 143 12.91 10.96 5.93
N ASP A 144 13.57 11.72 5.06
CA ASP A 144 14.22 12.98 5.43
C ASP A 144 13.16 14.05 5.68
N ILE A 145 13.06 14.51 6.93
CA ILE A 145 12.21 15.61 7.32
C ILE A 145 13.01 16.90 7.13
N ILE A 146 12.49 17.77 6.26
CA ILE A 146 13.14 19.00 5.81
C ILE A 146 12.27 20.24 6.00
N ASP A 147 10.96 20.08 6.23
CA ASP A 147 9.99 21.16 6.31
C ASP A 147 8.78 20.76 7.18
N GLN A 148 7.88 21.71 7.41
CA GLN A 148 6.65 21.53 8.18
C GLN A 148 5.42 21.88 7.34
N ALA A 149 4.23 21.52 7.83
CA ALA A 149 2.97 21.74 7.12
C ALA A 149 2.89 21.06 5.74
N ILE A 150 3.65 19.97 5.55
CA ILE A 150 3.71 19.19 4.31
C ILE A 150 3.38 17.72 4.55
N LEU A 151 2.98 17.04 3.48
CA LEU A 151 2.72 15.61 3.48
C LEU A 151 4.00 14.83 3.16
N TYR A 152 4.34 13.89 4.02
CA TYR A 152 5.44 12.96 3.85
C TYR A 152 4.90 11.58 3.49
N GLN A 153 5.56 10.94 2.52
CA GLN A 153 5.21 9.61 2.06
C GLN A 153 6.31 8.62 2.44
N PHE A 154 5.94 7.58 3.20
CA PHE A 154 6.79 6.44 3.49
C PHE A 154 6.46 5.33 2.50
N ASN A 155 7.32 5.08 1.52
CA ASN A 155 7.09 4.04 0.51
C ASN A 155 7.78 2.73 0.94
N PHE A 156 6.97 1.72 1.25
CA PHE A 156 7.46 0.47 1.82
C PHE A 156 7.80 -0.61 0.77
N THR A 157 7.38 -0.39 -0.47
CA THR A 157 7.39 -1.35 -1.58
C THR A 157 8.76 -1.89 -1.94
N SER A 158 9.77 -1.02 -1.95
CA SER A 158 11.14 -1.34 -2.40
C SER A 158 12.10 -1.60 -1.25
N SER A 159 11.62 -1.57 0.00
CA SER A 159 12.47 -1.85 1.16
C SER A 159 12.90 -3.33 1.14
N ALA A 160 14.17 -3.60 1.49
CA ALA A 160 14.66 -4.98 1.64
C ALA A 160 13.90 -5.78 2.73
N TRP A 161 13.11 -5.07 3.53
CA TRP A 161 12.28 -5.56 4.62
C TRP A 161 10.79 -5.65 4.26
N SER A 162 10.44 -5.38 2.99
CA SER A 162 9.06 -5.47 2.51
C SER A 162 8.48 -6.86 2.69
N SER A 163 9.30 -7.93 2.66
CA SER A 163 8.83 -9.29 2.92
C SER A 163 8.18 -9.44 4.30
N SER A 164 8.78 -8.88 5.36
CA SER A 164 8.19 -8.93 6.71
C SER A 164 6.88 -8.16 6.79
N LEU A 165 6.81 -7.00 6.11
CA LEU A 165 5.58 -6.22 6.03
C LEU A 165 4.49 -6.95 5.24
N PHE A 166 4.83 -7.57 4.11
CA PHE A 166 3.91 -8.36 3.30
C PHE A 166 3.46 -9.64 4.01
N ASP A 167 4.34 -10.26 4.79
CA ASP A 167 4.01 -11.42 5.63
C ASP A 167 2.99 -11.03 6.72
N GLU A 168 3.22 -9.90 7.41
CA GLU A 168 2.29 -9.37 8.42
C GLU A 168 0.96 -8.95 7.77
N PHE A 169 1.02 -8.22 6.66
CA PHE A 169 -0.15 -7.79 5.90
C PHE A 169 -0.96 -9.00 5.39
N GLY A 170 -0.31 -10.13 5.10
CA GLY A 170 -0.99 -11.36 4.70
C GLY A 170 -1.68 -12.11 5.84
N GLN A 171 -1.10 -12.05 7.05
CA GLN A 171 -1.47 -12.93 8.17
C GLN A 171 -2.32 -12.26 9.26
N THR A 172 -2.40 -10.93 9.26
CA THR A 172 -3.08 -10.16 10.30
C THR A 172 -4.25 -9.37 9.74
N ASP A 173 -5.15 -8.96 10.64
CA ASP A 173 -6.29 -8.10 10.32
C ASP A 173 -6.00 -6.62 10.61
N SER A 174 -4.85 -6.33 11.21
CA SER A 174 -4.41 -4.98 11.52
C SER A 174 -2.90 -4.88 11.42
N ILE A 175 -2.42 -3.74 10.93
CA ILE A 175 -1.00 -3.41 10.88
C ILE A 175 -0.72 -2.19 11.74
N SER A 176 0.38 -2.21 12.48
CA SER A 176 0.78 -1.10 13.33
C SER A 176 2.19 -0.60 12.99
N PHE A 177 2.35 0.71 13.07
CA PHE A 177 3.60 1.41 12.83
C PHE A 177 4.05 2.14 14.09
N TYR A 178 5.36 2.13 14.30
CA TYR A 178 6.07 2.85 15.33
C TYR A 178 6.97 3.89 14.66
N PHE A 179 6.99 5.12 15.17
CA PHE A 179 7.81 6.21 14.63
C PHE A 179 8.77 6.76 15.67
N ARG A 180 10.03 6.88 15.27
CA ARG A 180 11.06 7.62 16.03
C ARG A 180 12.07 8.28 15.10
N ILE A 181 12.75 9.29 15.62
CA ILE A 181 13.90 9.88 14.95
C ILE A 181 15.14 9.02 15.19
N GLU A 182 15.91 8.76 14.13
CA GLU A 182 17.19 8.04 14.22
C GLU A 182 18.39 8.98 14.27
N GLY A 183 19.46 8.51 14.90
CA GLY A 183 20.75 9.21 14.96
C GLY A 183 21.02 9.88 16.31
N THR A 184 22.16 10.57 16.39
CA THR A 184 22.52 11.31 17.61
C THR A 184 21.63 12.54 17.72
N ILE A 185 20.64 12.48 18.61
CA ILE A 185 19.78 13.62 18.90
C ILE A 185 20.55 14.54 19.86
N THR A 186 21.16 15.60 19.33
CA THR A 186 21.99 16.54 20.12
C THR A 186 21.26 17.83 20.51
N ALA A 187 20.02 18.01 20.07
CA ALA A 187 19.21 19.20 20.26
C ALA A 187 17.72 18.84 20.12
N ASP A 188 16.83 19.83 20.24
CA ASP A 188 15.42 19.68 19.89
C ASP A 188 15.30 19.13 18.46
N MET A 189 14.75 17.93 18.37
CA MET A 189 14.38 17.26 17.14
C MET A 189 13.06 16.60 17.43
N LEU A 190 11.98 17.38 17.32
CA LEU A 190 10.62 16.87 17.51
C LEU A 190 9.86 17.02 16.21
N PHE A 191 9.42 15.89 15.68
CA PHE A 191 8.46 15.84 14.58
C PHE A 191 7.05 15.79 15.15
N THR A 192 6.18 16.66 14.66
CA THR A 192 4.76 16.66 15.05
C THR A 192 3.89 16.43 13.83
N PHE A 193 2.87 15.58 13.97
CA PHE A 193 1.97 15.25 12.88
C PHE A 193 0.54 15.07 13.34
N ALA A 194 -0.38 15.17 12.39
CA ALA A 194 -1.80 15.10 12.65
C ALA A 194 -2.21 13.71 13.13
N SER A 195 -2.90 13.67 14.27
CA SER A 195 -3.66 12.48 14.68
C SER A 195 -4.97 12.36 13.90
N ARG A 196 -5.70 11.29 14.16
CA ARG A 196 -7.07 11.08 13.70
C ARG A 196 -8.04 12.15 14.21
N GLU A 197 -7.83 12.68 15.41
CA GLU A 197 -8.68 13.69 16.02
C GLU A 197 -8.44 15.10 15.44
N TRP A 198 -7.28 15.32 14.82
CA TRP A 198 -6.91 16.61 14.24
C TRP A 198 -7.80 17.00 13.05
N HIS A 199 -8.36 18.21 13.08
CA HIS A 199 -9.19 18.78 12.00
C HIS A 199 -10.21 17.79 11.39
N SER A 200 -10.94 17.07 12.25
CA SER A 200 -11.94 16.07 11.84
C SER A 200 -11.38 14.88 11.03
N GLY A 201 -10.08 14.58 11.17
CA GLY A 201 -9.42 13.45 10.54
C GLY A 201 -9.09 13.63 9.05
N VAL A 202 -9.29 14.82 8.48
CA VAL A 202 -9.01 15.07 7.06
C VAL A 202 -7.53 14.85 6.73
N LEU A 203 -6.67 15.30 7.64
CA LEU A 203 -5.20 15.22 7.56
C LEU A 203 -4.62 14.03 8.32
N ALA A 204 -5.48 13.15 8.85
CA ALA A 204 -5.03 11.95 9.55
C ALA A 204 -4.21 11.06 8.62
N SER A 205 -3.29 10.31 9.23
CA SER A 205 -2.43 9.39 8.51
C SER A 205 -3.25 8.33 7.76
N LYS A 206 -2.84 8.01 6.53
CA LYS A 206 -3.54 7.07 5.63
C LYS A 206 -2.56 6.09 5.02
N LEU A 207 -2.91 4.80 5.09
CA LEU A 207 -2.17 3.75 4.42
C LEU A 207 -2.81 3.48 3.06
N TYR A 208 -2.01 3.55 2.01
CA TYR A 208 -2.41 3.30 0.63
C TYR A 208 -1.83 1.99 0.17
N VAL A 209 -2.66 1.18 -0.49
CA VAL A 209 -2.26 -0.06 -1.13
C VAL A 209 -2.74 -0.03 -2.56
N GLU A 210 -1.79 0.01 -3.49
CA GLU A 210 -2.03 -0.06 -4.92
C GLU A 210 -1.81 -1.49 -5.41
N TYR A 211 -2.78 -2.04 -6.15
CA TYR A 211 -2.73 -3.42 -6.60
C TYR A 211 -3.36 -3.59 -7.98
N GLU A 212 -2.83 -4.54 -8.74
CA GLU A 212 -3.36 -4.91 -10.05
C GLU A 212 -4.58 -5.82 -9.92
N VAL A 213 -5.62 -5.51 -10.68
CA VAL A 213 -6.76 -6.40 -10.87
C VAL A 213 -6.78 -6.90 -12.30
N GLU A 214 -6.92 -8.21 -12.48
CA GLU A 214 -7.22 -8.76 -13.82
C GLU A 214 -8.63 -8.33 -14.21
N GLU A 215 -8.73 -7.53 -15.26
CA GLU A 215 -10.01 -7.03 -15.76
C GLU A 215 -10.90 -8.21 -16.21
N GLU A 216 -12.04 -8.39 -15.56
CA GLU A 216 -12.98 -9.47 -15.87
C GLU A 216 -13.61 -9.31 -17.26
N GLU A 217 -13.72 -8.07 -17.75
CA GLU A 217 -14.19 -7.76 -19.11
C GLU A 217 -13.24 -8.27 -20.19
N SER A 218 -11.92 -8.22 -19.96
CA SER A 218 -10.94 -8.80 -20.89
C SER A 218 -11.19 -10.31 -21.09
N LYS A 219 -11.59 -11.03 -20.03
CA LYS A 219 -11.98 -12.45 -20.10
C LYS A 219 -13.30 -12.64 -20.85
N LYS A 220 -14.28 -11.75 -20.67
CA LYS A 220 -15.57 -11.79 -21.39
C LYS A 220 -15.41 -11.50 -22.87
N ILE A 221 -14.63 -10.48 -23.24
CA ILE A 221 -14.34 -10.11 -24.64
C ILE A 221 -13.55 -11.23 -25.31
N PHE A 222 -12.51 -11.77 -24.66
CA PHE A 222 -11.77 -12.92 -25.19
C PHE A 222 -12.66 -14.15 -25.37
N GLY A 223 -13.49 -14.46 -24.36
CA GLY A 223 -14.48 -15.54 -24.43
C GLY A 223 -15.44 -15.36 -25.61
N PHE A 224 -15.98 -14.15 -25.79
CA PHE A 224 -16.88 -13.82 -26.89
C PHE A 224 -16.20 -13.93 -28.27
N MET A 225 -14.97 -13.41 -28.41
CA MET A 225 -14.17 -13.53 -29.63
C MET A 225 -13.91 -15.01 -29.99
N MET A 226 -13.59 -15.84 -29.01
CA MET A 226 -13.41 -17.28 -29.21
C MET A 226 -14.71 -17.97 -29.68
N HIS A 227 -15.87 -17.60 -29.14
CA HIS A 227 -17.16 -18.14 -29.58
C HIS A 227 -17.48 -17.76 -31.03
N ILE A 228 -17.23 -16.51 -31.43
CA ILE A 228 -17.39 -16.06 -32.82
C ILE A 228 -16.48 -16.88 -33.74
N LEU A 229 -15.22 -17.11 -33.34
CA LEU A 229 -14.26 -17.87 -34.14
C LEU A 229 -14.71 -19.32 -34.35
N ILE A 230 -15.19 -19.98 -33.28
CA ILE A 230 -15.73 -21.33 -33.36
C ILE A 230 -16.96 -21.35 -34.28
N GLY A 231 -17.86 -20.37 -34.14
CA GLY A 231 -19.04 -20.23 -35.00
C GLY A 231 -18.70 -20.10 -36.49
N ILE A 232 -17.77 -19.22 -36.84
CA ILE A 232 -17.30 -19.04 -38.23
C ILE A 232 -16.64 -20.32 -38.75
N SER A 233 -15.85 -21.00 -37.92
CA SER A 233 -15.17 -22.26 -38.26
C SER A 233 -16.19 -23.37 -38.56
N CYS A 234 -17.19 -23.55 -37.71
CA CYS A 234 -18.27 -24.52 -37.90
C CYS A 234 -19.08 -24.22 -39.17
N LEU A 235 -19.45 -22.96 -39.40
CA LEU A 235 -20.20 -22.55 -40.59
C LEU A 235 -19.41 -22.86 -41.87
N SER A 236 -18.10 -22.58 -41.85
CA SER A 236 -17.18 -22.89 -42.95
C SER A 236 -17.17 -24.38 -43.27
N ILE A 237 -17.10 -25.24 -42.25
CA ILE A 237 -17.16 -26.71 -42.40
C ILE A 237 -18.49 -27.14 -43.03
N VAL A 238 -19.62 -26.62 -42.56
CA VAL A 238 -20.96 -26.97 -43.09
C VAL A 238 -21.07 -26.62 -44.58
N VAL A 239 -20.61 -25.42 -44.99
CA VAL A 239 -20.64 -24.99 -46.39
C VAL A 239 -19.77 -25.90 -47.28
N ILE A 240 -18.64 -26.37 -46.76
CA ILE A 240 -17.76 -27.31 -47.47
C ILE A 240 -18.44 -28.66 -47.66
N VAL A 241 -19.02 -29.22 -46.59
CA VAL A 241 -19.71 -30.52 -46.65
C VAL A 241 -20.89 -30.47 -47.62
N TYR A 242 -21.69 -29.40 -47.58
CA TYR A 242 -22.82 -29.20 -48.49
C TYR A 242 -22.37 -29.14 -49.96
N LYS A 243 -21.31 -28.39 -50.27
CA LYS A 243 -20.76 -28.31 -51.64
C LYS A 243 -20.14 -29.61 -52.15
N ILE A 244 -19.70 -30.50 -51.26
CA ILE A 244 -19.19 -31.84 -51.63
C ILE A 244 -20.35 -32.79 -51.92
N ARG A 245 -21.42 -32.74 -51.14
CA ARG A 245 -22.59 -33.64 -51.31
C ARG A 245 -23.40 -33.37 -52.57
N ASN A 246 -23.48 -32.11 -53.01
CA ASN A 246 -24.28 -31.70 -54.17
C ASN A 246 -23.48 -31.61 -55.47
N LYS A 247 -22.41 -32.39 -55.59
CA LYS A 247 -21.58 -32.55 -56.79
C LYS A 247 -21.42 -34.02 -57.11
#